data_AF-A0A6N8BBD9-F1
#
_entry.id   AF-A0A6N8BBD9-F1
#
_cell.length_a   1.000
_cell.length_b   1.000
_cell.length_c   1.000
_cell.angle_alpha   90.00
_cell.angle_beta   90.00
_cell.angle_gamma   90.00
#
_symmetry.space_group_name_H-M   'P 1'
#
loop_
_entity.id
_entity.type
_entity.pdbx_description
1 polymer ?
#
loop_
_entity_poly.entity_id
_entity_poly.type
_entity_poly.pdbx_seq_one_letter_code
_entity_poly.pdbx_strand_id
1 'polypeptide(L)'
;MTEEERELLKYLLQREGWSRLNAVTRKFESMEGDGFFWNEMDPESPLGNLWSRALVMVGKATLKGRRCKIATIPLELREDLGKILE
;
A
#
# COMPACT_ATOMS: atom_id res chain seq x y z
N MET A 1 -6.61 12.56 -2.98
CA MET A 1 -5.70 11.48 -3.36
C MET A 1 -4.84 11.98 -4.51
N THR A 2 -3.52 11.84 -4.42
CA THR A 2 -2.56 12.26 -5.45
C THR A 2 -2.53 11.27 -6.63
N GLU A 3 -1.85 11.62 -7.73
CA GLU A 3 -1.71 10.70 -8.86
C GLU A 3 -0.86 9.48 -8.50
N GLU A 4 0.22 9.65 -7.73
CA GLU A 4 1.06 8.53 -7.27
C GLU A 4 0.29 7.56 -6.36
N GLU A 5 -0.60 8.07 -5.51
CA GLU A 5 -1.48 7.23 -4.69
C GLU A 5 -2.47 6.43 -5.57
N ARG A 6 -3.03 7.05 -6.62
CA ARG A 6 -3.90 6.38 -7.60
C ARG A 6 -3.12 5.28 -8.34
N GLU A 7 -1.93 5.59 -8.82
CA GLU A 7 -1.08 4.64 -9.52
C GLU A 7 -0.66 3.46 -8.63
N LEU A 8 -0.40 3.70 -7.34
CA LEU A 8 -0.08 2.65 -6.38
C LEU A 8 -1.26 1.70 -6.20
N LEU A 9 -2.48 2.23 -5.98
CA LEU A 9 -3.68 1.41 -5.88
C LEU A 9 -3.93 0.59 -7.14
N LYS A 10 -3.83 1.21 -8.34
CA LYS A 10 -3.93 0.50 -9.63
C LYS A 10 -2.90 -0.61 -9.74
N TYR A 11 -1.64 -0.34 -9.36
CA TYR A 11 -0.57 -1.32 -9.38
C TYR A 11 -0.83 -2.52 -8.47
N LEU A 12 -1.42 -2.30 -7.29
CA LEU A 12 -1.80 -3.39 -6.38
C LEU A 12 -3.00 -4.18 -6.92
N LEU A 13 -4.03 -3.50 -7.43
CA LEU A 13 -5.22 -4.16 -8.03
C LEU A 13 -4.84 -5.08 -9.20
N GLN A 14 -3.95 -4.62 -10.08
CA GLN A 14 -3.38 -5.44 -11.17
C GLN A 14 -2.63 -6.70 -10.70
N ARG A 15 -2.30 -6.77 -9.40
CA ARG A 15 -1.58 -7.87 -8.75
C ARG A 15 -2.45 -8.56 -7.70
N GLU A 16 -3.74 -8.71 -8.00
CA GLU A 16 -4.70 -9.36 -7.11
C GLU A 16 -4.81 -8.65 -5.74
N GLY A 17 -4.60 -7.34 -5.70
CA GLY A 17 -4.73 -6.50 -4.52
C GLY A 17 -3.57 -6.58 -3.53
N TRP A 18 -2.39 -7.09 -3.90
CA TRP A 18 -1.22 -7.09 -3.02
C TRP A 18 0.13 -7.17 -3.74
N SER A 19 1.20 -6.81 -3.05
CA SER A 19 2.57 -7.02 -3.52
C SER A 19 3.56 -7.11 -2.36
N ARG A 20 4.77 -7.64 -2.61
CA ARG A 20 5.86 -7.55 -1.63
C ARG A 20 6.24 -6.09 -1.43
N LEU A 21 6.45 -5.70 -0.17
CA LEU A 21 6.73 -4.30 0.17
C LEU A 21 7.94 -3.75 -0.59
N ASN A 22 9.00 -4.56 -0.73
CA ASN A 22 10.20 -4.14 -1.47
C ASN A 22 9.95 -3.88 -2.97
N ALA A 23 8.93 -4.48 -3.58
CA ALA A 23 8.57 -4.19 -4.96
C ALA A 23 7.80 -2.87 -5.05
N VAL A 24 6.98 -2.56 -4.05
CA VAL A 24 6.25 -1.29 -3.94
C VAL A 24 7.23 -0.15 -3.69
N THR A 25 8.09 -0.26 -2.69
CA THR A 25 9.00 0.84 -2.30
C THR A 25 10.11 1.12 -3.33
N ARG A 26 10.40 0.16 -4.22
CA ARG A 26 11.27 0.42 -5.39
C ARG A 26 10.59 1.22 -6.49
N LYS A 27 9.26 1.25 -6.53
CA LYS A 27 8.49 1.91 -7.59
C LYS A 27 7.86 3.23 -7.13
N PHE A 28 7.38 3.30 -5.89
CA PHE A 28 6.55 4.39 -5.37
C PHE A 28 7.16 5.06 -4.13
N GLU A 29 8.49 5.11 -4.06
CA GLU A 29 9.24 5.67 -2.93
C GLU A 29 9.32 4.81 -1.65
N SER A 30 10.35 5.10 -0.85
CA SER A 30 10.55 4.51 0.47
C SER A 30 9.46 4.97 1.44
N MET A 31 9.25 4.17 2.49
CA MET A 31 8.47 4.57 3.67
C MET A 31 9.39 5.08 4.79
N GLU A 32 10.59 5.57 4.45
CA GLU A 32 11.50 6.10 5.46
C GLU A 32 10.94 7.42 5.98
N GLY A 33 10.90 7.60 7.30
CA GLY A 33 10.16 8.69 7.95
C GLY A 33 8.71 8.35 8.27
N ASP A 34 8.05 7.52 7.46
CA ASP A 34 6.70 7.03 7.73
C ASP A 34 6.72 5.93 8.79
N GLY A 35 6.10 6.19 9.94
CA GLY A 35 6.22 5.33 11.11
C GLY A 35 4.96 5.17 11.94
N PHE A 36 5.14 4.83 13.21
CA PHE A 36 4.05 4.59 14.14
C PHE A 36 3.37 5.88 14.63
N PHE A 37 4.05 7.02 14.54
CA PHE A 37 3.63 8.30 15.14
C PHE A 37 2.85 9.19 14.16
N TRP A 38 1.92 8.62 13.40
CA TRP A 38 1.11 9.40 12.45
C TRP A 38 0.23 10.47 13.09
N ASN A 39 -0.09 10.32 14.38
CA ASN A 39 -0.81 11.36 15.13
C ASN A 39 0.06 12.60 15.42
N GLU A 40 1.37 12.52 15.21
CA GLU A 40 2.33 13.60 15.46
C GLU A 40 2.98 14.09 14.17
N MET A 41 3.24 13.19 13.21
CA MET A 41 3.77 13.51 11.89
C MET A 41 2.98 12.77 10.83
N ASP A 42 2.30 13.52 9.96
CA ASP A 42 1.62 12.94 8.81
C ASP A 42 2.60 12.16 7.93
N PRO A 43 2.18 11.02 7.35
CA PRO A 43 3.02 10.30 6.40
C PRO A 43 3.25 11.14 5.14
N GLU A 44 4.44 11.05 4.58
CA GLU A 44 4.82 11.78 3.37
C GLU A 44 4.79 10.87 2.14
N SER A 45 5.08 9.56 2.29
CA SER A 45 5.09 8.66 1.14
C SER A 45 3.66 8.35 0.64
N PRO A 46 3.50 8.02 -0.65
CA PRO A 46 2.22 7.58 -1.19
C PRO A 46 1.67 6.34 -0.45
N LEU A 47 2.54 5.40 -0.07
CA LEU A 47 2.14 4.19 0.65
C LEU A 47 1.72 4.50 2.09
N GLY A 48 2.43 5.38 2.79
CA GLY A 48 2.10 5.81 4.14
C GLY A 48 0.75 6.52 4.19
N ASN A 49 0.50 7.45 3.26
CA ASN A 49 -0.78 8.14 3.14
C ASN A 49 -1.95 7.20 2.82
N LEU A 50 -1.75 6.18 1.99
CA LEU A 50 -2.80 5.18 1.75
C LEU A 50 -3.05 4.29 2.97
N TRP A 51 -1.99 3.98 3.73
CA TRP A 51 -2.09 3.16 4.92
C TRP A 51 -2.77 3.91 6.09
N SER A 52 -2.53 5.21 6.25
CA SER A 52 -3.21 6.04 7.27
C SER A 52 -4.73 6.14 7.05
N ARG A 53 -5.19 6.01 5.80
CA ARG A 53 -6.62 5.99 5.44
C ARG A 53 -7.21 4.58 5.37
N ALA A 54 -6.47 3.55 5.80
CA ALA A 54 -6.87 2.14 5.73
C ALA A 54 -7.21 1.62 4.33
N LEU A 55 -6.73 2.29 3.26
CA LEU A 55 -6.91 1.84 1.87
C LEU A 55 -5.91 0.75 1.48
N VAL A 56 -4.76 0.74 2.14
CA VAL A 56 -3.72 -0.30 2.04
C VAL A 56 -3.29 -0.67 3.45
N MET A 57 -2.88 -1.93 3.65
CA MET A 57 -2.30 -2.44 4.89
C MET A 57 -0.87 -2.89 4.65
N VAL A 58 0.07 -2.44 5.49
CA VAL A 58 1.45 -2.92 5.49
C VAL A 58 1.64 -3.93 6.62
N GLY A 59 2.03 -5.15 6.28
CA GLY A 59 2.10 -6.26 7.23
C GLY A 59 3.17 -7.29 6.88
N LYS A 60 3.23 -8.37 7.67
CA LYS A 60 4.11 -9.51 7.40
C LYS A 60 3.27 -10.73 7.00
N ALA A 61 3.67 -11.42 5.94
CA ALA A 61 3.05 -12.66 5.48
C ALA A 61 4.11 -13.73 5.18
N THR A 62 3.70 -14.99 5.15
CA THR A 62 4.56 -16.12 4.76
C THR A 62 4.31 -16.46 3.30
N LEU A 63 5.29 -16.22 2.43
CA LEU A 63 5.23 -16.55 1.00
C LEU A 63 6.28 -17.61 0.67
N LYS A 64 5.86 -18.76 0.15
CA LYS A 64 6.76 -19.88 -0.20
C LYS A 64 7.71 -20.24 0.96
N GLY A 65 7.18 -20.32 2.19
CA GLY A 65 7.93 -20.65 3.41
C GLY A 65 8.82 -19.53 3.95
N ARG A 66 8.82 -18.33 3.36
CA ARG A 66 9.62 -17.18 3.84
C ARG A 66 8.73 -16.06 4.36
N ARG A 67 9.02 -15.56 5.56
CA ARG A 67 8.36 -14.39 6.13
C ARG A 67 8.86 -13.13 5.42
N CYS A 68 7.96 -12.34 4.87
CA CYS A 68 8.28 -11.10 4.17
C CYS A 68 7.26 -10.01 4.49
N LYS A 69 7.64 -8.75 4.27
CA LYS A 69 6.71 -7.62 4.36
C LYS A 69 5.91 -7.51 3.04
N ILE A 70 4.62 -7.22 3.16
CA ILE A 70 3.70 -7.01 2.03
C ILE A 70 2.93 -5.71 2.23
N ALA A 71 2.45 -5.16 1.12
CA ALA A 71 1.37 -4.17 1.09
C ALA A 71 0.15 -4.82 0.43
N THR A 72 -1.04 -4.64 1.00
CA THR A 72 -2.28 -5.23 0.45
C THR A 72 -3.47 -4.29 0.59
N ILE A 73 -4.34 -4.26 -0.42
CA ILE A 73 -5.67 -3.68 -0.34
C ILE A 73 -6.58 -4.68 0.39
N PRO A 74 -7.29 -4.26 1.46
CA PRO A 74 -8.32 -5.08 2.11
C PRO A 74 -9.29 -5.67 1.09
N LEU A 75 -9.67 -6.94 1.24
CA LEU A 75 -10.39 -7.69 0.22
C LEU A 75 -11.70 -7.01 -0.19
N GLU A 76 -12.41 -6.52 0.81
CA GLU A 76 -13.68 -5.79 0.73
C GLU A 76 -13.59 -4.48 -0.05
N LEU A 77 -12.41 -3.84 -0.11
CA LEU A 77 -12.23 -2.56 -0.80
C LEU A 77 -11.87 -2.73 -2.29
N ARG A 78 -11.47 -3.93 -2.73
CA ARG A 78 -10.88 -4.12 -4.06
C ARG A 78 -11.85 -3.86 -5.20
N GLU A 79 -13.10 -4.30 -5.04
CA GLU A 79 -14.12 -4.13 -6.08
C GLU A 79 -14.46 -2.64 -6.25
N ASP A 80 -14.74 -1.96 -5.14
CA ASP A 80 -15.12 -0.54 -5.17
C ASP A 80 -13.95 0.34 -5.64
N LEU A 81 -12.73 0.06 -5.18
CA LEU A 81 -11.54 0.75 -5.68
C LEU A 81 -11.29 0.47 -7.17
N GLY A 82 -11.59 -0.74 -7.66
CA GLY A 82 -11.55 -1.07 -9.07
C GLY A 82 -12.45 -0.14 -9.89
N LYS A 83 -13.73 -0.03 -9.51
CA LYS A 83 -14.72 0.83 -10.18
C LYS A 83 -14.36 2.32 -10.14
N ILE A 84 -13.79 2.79 -9.02
CA ILE A 84 -13.43 4.21 -8.82
C ILE A 84 -12.18 4.60 -9.62
N LEU A 85 -11.28 3.65 -9.87
CA LEU A 85 -9.99 3.89 -10.50
C LEU A 85 -9.96 3.55 -12.00
N GLU A 86 -11.04 3.01 -12.58
CA GLU A 86 -11.19 2.84 -14.03
C GLU A 86 -10.93 4.14 -14.81
#